data_AF-A0A369TT31-F1
#
_entry.id   AF-A0A369TT31-F1
#
_cell.length_a   1.000
_cell.length_b   1.000
_cell.length_c   1.000
_cell.angle_alpha   90.00
_cell.angle_beta   90.00
_cell.angle_gamma   90.00
#
_symmetry.space_group_name_H-M   'P 1'
#
loop_
_entity.id
_entity.type
_entity.pdbx_description
1 polymer ?
#
loop_
_entity_poly.entity_id
_entity_poly.type
_entity_poly.pdbx_seq_one_letter_code
_entity_poly.pdbx_strand_id
1 'polypeptide(L)'
;MPPPLDCETLALLRSFLTPLLEAAGSWGDLVERLAAKGYGVAFRDGHLVVINAETDMPVCTGTMLGVPLRTLAARLGRPCVKSHRDGHSGNLA
;
A
#
# COMPACT_ATOMS: atom_id res chain seq x y z
N MET A 1 4.61 -9.25 -7.12
CA MET A 1 4.40 -7.83 -7.46
C MET A 1 3.09 -7.65 -8.23
N PRO A 2 2.42 -6.47 -8.19
CA PRO A 2 1.26 -6.20 -9.04
C PRO A 2 1.66 -6.22 -10.53
N PRO A 3 0.74 -6.62 -11.43
CA PRO A 3 0.98 -6.54 -12.86
C PRO A 3 1.13 -5.08 -13.31
N PRO A 4 1.78 -4.83 -14.47
CA PRO A 4 1.78 -3.50 -15.09
C PRO A 4 0.34 -3.03 -15.33
N LEU A 5 0.09 -1.77 -15.02
CA LEU A 5 -1.21 -1.11 -15.27
C LEU A 5 -1.06 -0.20 -16.48
N ASP A 6 -2.10 -0.11 -17.30
CA ASP A 6 -2.18 0.95 -18.30
C ASP A 6 -2.28 2.34 -17.63
N CYS A 7 -2.01 3.38 -18.41
CA CYS A 7 -1.96 4.74 -17.89
C CYS A 7 -3.32 5.24 -17.38
N GLU A 8 -4.43 4.79 -17.97
CA GLU A 8 -5.79 5.20 -17.62
C GLU A 8 -6.19 4.64 -16.25
N THR A 9 -6.05 3.33 -16.08
CA THR A 9 -6.28 2.61 -14.82
C THR A 9 -5.37 3.16 -13.71
N LEU A 10 -4.10 3.40 -14.01
CA LEU A 10 -3.17 3.97 -13.03
C LEU A 10 -3.56 5.41 -12.65
N ALA A 11 -4.02 6.23 -13.60
CA ALA A 11 -4.48 7.59 -13.31
C ALA A 11 -5.72 7.59 -12.41
N LEU A 12 -6.67 6.67 -12.64
CA LEU A 12 -7.84 6.49 -11.79
C LEU A 12 -7.46 6.02 -10.38
N LEU A 13 -6.55 5.04 -10.27
CA LEU A 13 -6.08 4.58 -8.96
C LEU A 13 -5.32 5.67 -8.22
N ARG A 14 -4.50 6.47 -8.90
CA ARG A 14 -3.81 7.63 -8.31
C ARG A 14 -4.79 8.66 -7.77
N SER A 15 -5.79 9.07 -8.56
CA SER A 15 -6.73 10.11 -8.12
C SER A 15 -7.50 9.71 -6.86
N PHE A 16 -7.73 8.42 -6.67
CA PHE A 16 -8.49 7.89 -5.56
C PHE A 16 -7.65 7.45 -4.35
N LEU A 17 -6.56 6.71 -4.57
CA LEU A 17 -5.76 6.11 -3.48
C LEU A 17 -4.72 7.07 -2.92
N THR A 18 -4.10 7.92 -3.75
CA THR A 18 -3.06 8.85 -3.30
C THR A 18 -3.53 9.75 -2.15
N PRO A 19 -4.74 10.35 -2.18
CA PRO A 19 -5.25 11.13 -1.06
C PRO A 19 -5.37 10.34 0.25
N LEU A 20 -5.67 9.04 0.20
CA LEU A 20 -5.76 8.18 1.38
C LEU A 20 -4.38 7.95 2.00
N LEU A 21 -3.38 7.69 1.16
CA LEU A 21 -1.99 7.52 1.58
C LEU A 21 -1.44 8.82 2.18
N GLU A 22 -1.70 9.96 1.54
CA GLU A 22 -1.23 11.27 1.98
C GLU A 22 -1.96 11.79 3.21
N ALA A 23 -3.24 11.48 3.40
CA ALA A 23 -3.99 11.93 4.58
C ALA A 23 -3.71 11.09 5.83
N ALA A 24 -3.13 9.90 5.70
CA ALA A 24 -2.89 9.01 6.83
C ALA A 24 -1.95 9.66 7.87
N GLY A 25 -2.35 9.64 9.14
CA GLY A 25 -1.56 10.15 10.28
C GLY A 25 -0.73 9.07 10.98
N SER A 26 -1.06 7.79 10.77
CA SER A 26 -0.32 6.64 11.29
C SER A 26 -0.47 5.44 10.35
N TRP A 27 0.30 4.37 10.59
CA TRP A 27 0.13 3.11 9.85
C TRP A 27 -1.24 2.46 10.09
N GLY A 28 -1.77 2.56 11.31
CA GLY A 28 -3.12 2.07 11.62
C GLY A 28 -4.20 2.86 10.89
N ASP A 29 -4.11 4.20 10.89
CA ASP A 29 -5.03 5.07 10.15
C ASP A 29 -4.98 4.80 8.64
N LEU A 30 -3.79 4.52 8.08
CA LEU A 30 -3.65 4.11 6.68
C LEU A 30 -4.43 2.81 6.39
N VAL A 31 -4.32 1.81 7.27
CA VAL A 31 -5.07 0.54 7.14
C VAL A 31 -6.56 0.79 7.19
N GLU A 32 -7.04 1.57 8.16
CA GLU A 32 -8.46 1.88 8.32
C GLU A 32 -9.04 2.61 7.10
N ARG A 33 -8.33 3.62 6.59
CA ARG A 33 -8.74 4.37 5.38
C ARG A 33 -8.80 3.50 4.13
N LEU A 34 -7.83 2.61 3.94
CA LEU A 34 -7.83 1.67 2.82
C LEU A 34 -8.93 0.62 2.98
N ALA A 35 -9.11 0.06 4.18
CA ALA A 35 -10.11 -0.96 4.46
C ALA A 35 -11.53 -0.44 4.23
N ALA A 36 -11.81 0.82 4.59
CA ALA A 36 -13.08 1.48 4.31
C ALA A 36 -13.41 1.57 2.80
N LYS A 37 -12.43 1.34 1.93
CA LYS A 37 -12.55 1.36 0.47
C LYS A 37 -12.38 -0.03 -0.17
N GLY A 38 -12.29 -1.10 0.62
CA GLY A 38 -12.09 -2.46 0.13
C GLY A 38 -10.63 -2.78 -0.23
N TYR A 39 -9.68 -2.01 0.29
CA TYR A 39 -8.24 -2.22 0.07
C TYR A 39 -7.52 -2.55 1.36
N GLY A 40 -6.42 -3.28 1.24
CA GLY A 40 -5.47 -3.53 2.32
C GLY A 40 -4.08 -3.04 1.95
N VAL A 41 -3.14 -3.24 2.87
CA VAL A 41 -1.72 -2.97 2.64
C VAL A 41 -0.90 -4.22 2.97
N ALA A 42 0.05 -4.51 2.09
CA ALA A 42 1.08 -5.52 2.29
C ALA A 42 2.45 -4.93 1.97
N PHE A 43 3.50 -5.58 2.46
CA PHE A 43 4.87 -5.29 2.10
C PHE A 43 5.40 -6.44 1.26
N ARG A 44 5.99 -6.15 0.10
CA ARG A 44 6.61 -7.14 -0.79
C ARG A 44 7.87 -6.55 -1.39
N ASP A 45 8.99 -7.26 -1.28
CA ASP A 45 10.29 -6.85 -1.82
C ASP A 45 10.67 -5.40 -1.44
N GLY A 46 10.41 -5.01 -0.19
CA GLY A 46 10.68 -3.64 0.31
C GLY A 46 9.74 -2.55 -0.21
N HIS A 47 8.66 -2.91 -0.91
CA HIS A 47 7.65 -1.97 -1.37
C HIS A 47 6.38 -2.05 -0.54
N LEU A 48 5.72 -0.90 -0.37
CA LEU A 48 4.32 -0.86 0.03
C LEU A 48 3.44 -1.23 -1.16
N VAL A 49 2.62 -2.25 -0.98
CA VAL A 49 1.70 -2.79 -1.99
C VAL A 49 0.28 -2.61 -1.48
N VAL A 50 -0.55 -1.94 -2.27
CA VAL A 50 -1.99 -1.91 -2.05
C VAL A 50 -2.57 -3.20 -2.62
N ILE A 51 -3.33 -3.91 -1.79
CA ILE A 51 -3.99 -5.17 -2.15
C ILE A 51 -5.50 -4.97 -2.12
N ASN A 52 -6.24 -5.76 -2.89
CA ASN A 52 -7.68 -5.88 -2.71
C ASN A 52 -7.94 -6.66 -1.41
N ALA A 53 -8.79 -6.13 -0.53
CA ALA A 53 -8.99 -6.70 0.80
C ALA A 53 -9.75 -8.04 0.80
N GLU A 54 -10.53 -8.32 -0.24
CA GLU A 54 -11.32 -9.56 -0.36
C GLU A 54 -10.51 -10.71 -0.96
N THR A 55 -9.57 -10.41 -1.86
CA THR A 55 -8.85 -11.41 -2.67
C THR A 55 -7.36 -11.51 -2.33
N ASP A 56 -6.84 -10.62 -1.49
CA ASP A 56 -5.40 -10.44 -1.21
C ASP A 56 -4.52 -10.20 -2.46
N MET A 57 -5.14 -9.93 -3.61
CA MET A 57 -4.45 -9.72 -4.87
C MET A 57 -3.81 -8.33 -4.91
N PRO A 58 -2.54 -8.22 -5.36
CA PRO A 58 -1.86 -6.94 -5.47
C PRO A 58 -2.47 -6.08 -6.57
N VAL A 59 -2.85 -4.85 -6.23
CA VAL A 59 -3.46 -3.88 -7.15
C VAL A 59 -2.40 -2.95 -7.72
N CYS A 60 -1.65 -2.27 -6.85
CA CYS A 60 -0.57 -1.36 -7.24
C CYS A 60 0.44 -1.17 -6.10
N THR A 61 1.54 -0.47 -6.37
CA THR A 61 2.51 -0.11 -5.34
C THR A 61 2.38 1.36 -4.95
N GLY A 62 2.81 1.73 -3.74
CA GLY A 62 2.92 3.13 -3.34
C GLY A 62 3.81 3.93 -4.31
N THR A 63 4.88 3.32 -4.84
CA THR A 63 5.73 3.95 -5.87
C THR A 63 4.93 4.28 -7.14
N MET A 64 4.08 3.36 -7.61
CA MET A 64 3.20 3.61 -8.75
C MET A 64 2.23 4.76 -8.44
N LEU A 65 1.77 4.90 -7.20
CA LEU A 65 0.89 6.00 -6.78
C LEU A 65 1.62 7.35 -6.53
N GLY A 66 2.96 7.38 -6.60
CA GLY A 66 3.76 8.57 -6.27
C GLY A 66 4.05 8.73 -4.78
N VAL A 67 3.60 7.80 -3.94
CA VAL A 67 3.78 7.80 -2.48
C VAL A 67 4.52 6.53 -2.04
N PRO A 68 5.84 6.42 -2.32
CA PRO A 68 6.60 5.22 -2.04
C PRO A 68 6.75 4.98 -0.52
N LEU A 69 7.03 3.73 -0.14
CA LEU A 69 7.19 3.32 1.27
C LEU A 69 8.11 4.25 2.06
N ARG A 70 9.26 4.63 1.50
CA ARG A 70 10.22 5.55 2.15
C ARG A 70 9.58 6.89 2.55
N THR A 71 8.69 7.42 1.73
CA THR A 71 8.02 8.71 1.97
C THR A 71 7.02 8.58 3.12
N LEU A 72 6.25 7.48 3.13
CA LEU A 72 5.35 7.18 4.24
C LEU A 72 6.12 6.91 5.53
N ALA A 73 7.19 6.13 5.48
CA ALA A 73 7.99 5.82 6.67
C ALA A 73 8.70 7.05 7.26
N ALA A 74 9.09 8.02 6.42
CA ALA A 74 9.64 9.29 6.89
C ALA A 74 8.61 10.11 7.69
N ARG A 75 7.33 9.98 7.37
CA ARG A 75 6.23 10.74 8.00
C ARG A 75 5.55 10.01 9.16
N LEU A 76 5.29 8.72 8.98
CA LEU A 76 4.53 7.87 9.91
C LEU A 76 5.43 7.07 10.86
N GLY A 77 6.75 7.16 10.69
CA GLY A 77 7.72 6.28 11.35
C GLY A 77 7.88 4.94 10.63
N ARG A 78 8.78 4.08 11.12
CA ARG A 78 9.00 2.75 10.53
C ARG A 78 7.77 1.84 10.76
N PRO A 79 7.24 1.17 9.72
CA PRO A 79 6.16 0.22 9.92
C PRO A 79 6.66 -0.99 10.73
N CYS A 80 5.83 -1.48 11.65
CA CYS A 80 6.07 -2.77 12.28
C CYS A 80 5.57 -3.85 11.32
N VAL A 81 6.49 -4.60 10.72
CA VAL A 81 6.16 -5.61 9.70
C VAL A 81 6.32 -7.00 10.30
N LYS A 82 5.24 -7.78 10.27
CA LYS A 82 5.29 -9.22 10.50
C LYS A 82 5.64 -9.91 9.19
N SER A 83 6.88 -10.36 9.09
CA SER A 83 7.40 -11.09 7.94
C SER A 83 6.70 -12.44 7.75
N HIS A 84 6.45 -12.79 6.49
CA HIS A 84 5.95 -14.09 6.07
C HIS A 84 7.14 -15.06 5.88
N ARG A 85 6.84 -16.37 5.71
CA ARG A 85 7.84 -17.43 5.64
C ARG A 85 8.75 -17.34 4.41
N ASP A 86 8.30 -16.69 3.35
CA ASP A 86 9.09 -16.48 2.13
C ASP A 86 10.20 -15.43 2.31
N GLY A 87 10.22 -14.68 3.41
CA GLY A 87 11.29 -13.74 3.75
C GLY A 87 11.29 -12.44 2.94
N HIS A 88 10.42 -12.31 1.94
CA HIS A 88 10.35 -11.13 1.07
C HIS A 88 9.00 -10.41 1.15
N SER A 89 8.01 -11.01 1.80
CA SER A 89 6.70 -10.42 2.05
C SER A 89 6.36 -10.33 3.55
N GLY A 90 5.39 -9.48 3.87
CA GLY A 90 4.91 -9.28 5.23
C GLY A 90 3.73 -8.34 5.29
N ASN A 91 3.05 -8.33 6.43
CA ASN A 91 1.91 -7.43 6.69
C ASN A 91 2.23 -6.54 7.90
N LEU A 92 1.46 -5.47 8.11
CA LEU A 92 1.54 -4.72 9.37
C LEU A 92 1.21 -5.67 10.55
N ALA A 93 1.98 -5.53 11.62
CA ALA A 93 1.87 -6.34 12.85
C ALA A 93 0.68 -5.94 13.72
#